data_AF-A0A453FA33-F1
#
_entry.id   AF-A0A453FA33-F1
#
_cell.length_a   1.000
_cell.length_b   1.000
_cell.length_c   1.000
_cell.angle_alpha   90.00
_cell.angle_beta   90.00
_cell.angle_gamma   90.00
#
_symmetry.space_group_name_H-M   'P 1'
#
loop_
_entity.id
_entity.type
_entity.pdbx_description
1 polymer ?
#
loop_
_entity_poly.entity_id
_entity_poly.type
_entity_poly.pdbx_seq_one_letter_code
_entity_poly.pdbx_strand_id
1 'polypeptide(L)'
;CFFAVESVLWPSSGDSSSLSNSTPMVILSAVIASVISEIGLGSDPAFTVPEYDFRSPTELPLYLLLGVFCGVVSITLSRCTALTMDVVERLQKTTGLPMAVSPALGGLIVGLLALVYPEVLYWGFENVDILLESRPFTSGLSAPVLVQLIGVKILATSLCRAFGLVGGYYAPSLFIGAATGMAYGKFMRFTFTGSEALFHVPFLDVASPQAYGLVGMAATLAGVCKVPLTSVLLLFELTQDYRIVLPLLGAVGLSSWIASSQRFSTSSKGKLDSLEEKTSTIEEAKNVPTQTQQLTSVDSVDATAELCKLESSLCVYDVRDDNVLENLTVAETMKTRYISVSLKTPVVEALNLMLVEKQPFVMITERNKSLLGLLTVKDFQDFCKNVKSTRMQPEVRITTIFH
;
A
#
# COMPACT_ATOMS: atom_id res chain seq x y z
N CYS A 1 -3.42 -7.34 -12.95
CA CYS A 1 -1.98 -7.47 -13.25
C CYS A 1 -1.19 -6.20 -12.90
N PHE A 2 -1.51 -5.06 -13.52
CA PHE A 2 -0.72 -3.82 -13.38
C PHE A 2 -0.48 -3.36 -11.94
N PHE A 3 -1.46 -3.58 -11.04
CA PHE A 3 -1.28 -3.33 -9.62
C PHE A 3 -0.04 -3.99 -9.01
N ALA A 4 0.17 -5.27 -9.30
CA ALA A 4 1.31 -6.02 -8.77
C ALA A 4 2.62 -5.45 -9.31
N VAL A 5 2.64 -5.00 -10.56
CA VAL A 5 3.82 -4.36 -11.15
C VAL A 5 4.09 -3.00 -10.50
N GLU A 6 3.07 -2.15 -10.40
CA GLU A 6 3.17 -0.77 -9.91
C GLU A 6 3.49 -0.68 -8.42
N SER A 7 2.89 -1.54 -7.59
CA SER A 7 3.04 -1.48 -6.12
C SER A 7 4.05 -2.45 -5.54
N VAL A 8 4.19 -3.65 -6.10
CA VAL A 8 4.96 -4.73 -5.48
C VAL A 8 6.32 -4.90 -6.14
N LEU A 9 6.38 -4.88 -7.48
CA LEU A 9 7.61 -5.19 -8.22
C LEU A 9 8.48 -3.96 -8.49
N TRP A 10 7.89 -2.77 -8.72
CA TRP A 10 8.63 -1.54 -9.02
C TRP A 10 9.72 -1.13 -8.01
N PRO A 11 9.59 -1.32 -6.67
CA PRO A 11 10.66 -0.93 -5.73
C PRO A 11 11.88 -1.88 -5.71
N SER A 12 11.85 -3.03 -6.41
CA SER A 12 12.94 -4.01 -6.39
C SER A 12 14.03 -3.73 -7.43
N SER A 13 14.80 -2.66 -7.25
CA SER A 13 15.89 -2.25 -8.16
C SER A 13 17.19 -3.06 -8.00
N GLY A 14 17.23 -4.10 -7.15
CA GLY A 14 18.47 -4.81 -6.79
C GLY A 14 18.84 -6.01 -7.68
N ASP A 15 17.86 -6.77 -8.17
CA ASP A 15 18.09 -8.04 -8.89
C ASP A 15 17.32 -8.07 -10.22
N SER A 16 17.95 -7.57 -11.29
CA SER A 16 17.38 -7.52 -12.65
C SER A 16 16.96 -8.89 -13.21
N SER A 17 17.53 -9.99 -12.70
CA SER A 17 17.20 -11.37 -13.09
C SER A 17 15.90 -11.88 -12.44
N SER A 18 15.58 -11.45 -11.21
CA SER A 18 14.37 -11.86 -10.49
C SER A 18 13.10 -11.17 -11.02
N LEU A 19 13.25 -9.92 -11.47
CA LEU A 19 12.16 -9.11 -12.00
C LEU A 19 11.70 -9.61 -13.39
N SER A 20 12.63 -10.10 -14.21
CA SER A 20 12.38 -10.56 -15.58
C SER A 20 11.42 -11.77 -15.65
N ASN A 21 11.52 -12.70 -14.71
CA ASN A 21 10.66 -13.89 -14.70
C ASN A 21 9.33 -13.69 -13.96
N SER A 22 9.23 -12.69 -13.09
CA SER A 22 8.06 -12.49 -12.23
C SER A 22 6.89 -11.80 -12.95
N THR A 23 7.17 -10.81 -13.80
CA THR A 23 6.12 -10.09 -14.56
C THR A 23 5.34 -10.97 -15.55
N PRO A 24 5.96 -11.83 -16.39
CA PRO A 24 5.20 -12.70 -17.30
C PRO A 24 4.36 -13.74 -16.55
N MET A 25 4.85 -14.25 -15.41
CA MET A 25 4.10 -15.22 -14.59
C MET A 25 2.86 -14.59 -13.95
N VAL A 26 2.96 -13.36 -13.47
CA VAL A 26 1.82 -12.60 -12.92
C VAL A 26 0.77 -12.32 -14.00
N ILE A 27 1.19 -11.98 -15.22
CA ILE A 27 0.28 -11.76 -16.35
C ILE A 27 -0.45 -13.06 -16.70
N LEU A 28 0.27 -14.17 -16.84
CA LEU A 28 -0.30 -15.47 -17.18
C LEU A 28 -1.33 -15.93 -16.13
N SER A 29 -1.01 -15.79 -14.85
CA SER A 29 -1.93 -16.10 -13.75
C SER A 29 -3.20 -15.25 -13.80
N ALA A 30 -3.07 -13.94 -14.03
CA ALA A 30 -4.21 -13.04 -14.13
C ALA A 30 -5.14 -13.39 -15.30
N VAL A 31 -4.58 -13.76 -16.46
CA VAL A 31 -5.35 -14.16 -17.65
C VAL A 31 -6.10 -15.47 -17.40
N ILE A 32 -5.42 -16.49 -16.82
CA ILE A 32 -6.06 -17.78 -16.50
C ILE A 32 -7.22 -17.56 -15.50
N ALA A 33 -7.00 -16.75 -14.46
CA ALA A 33 -8.04 -16.41 -13.49
C ALA A 33 -9.22 -15.68 -14.16
N SER A 34 -8.96 -14.74 -15.07
CA SER A 34 -10.00 -14.01 -15.81
C SER A 34 -10.85 -14.94 -16.67
N VAL A 35 -10.24 -15.83 -17.45
CA VAL A 35 -10.97 -16.79 -18.31
C VAL A 35 -11.84 -17.72 -17.48
N ILE A 36 -11.31 -18.24 -16.36
CA ILE A 36 -12.09 -19.10 -15.45
C ILE A 36 -13.28 -18.33 -14.86
N SER A 37 -13.06 -17.07 -14.45
CA SER A 37 -14.11 -16.20 -13.93
C SER A 37 -15.20 -15.93 -14.96
N GLU A 38 -14.83 -15.66 -16.21
CA GLU A 38 -15.76 -15.36 -17.30
C GLU A 38 -16.63 -16.56 -17.68
N ILE A 39 -16.07 -17.78 -17.64
CA ILE A 39 -16.84 -19.02 -17.85
C ILE A 39 -17.90 -19.20 -16.75
N GLY A 40 -17.61 -18.82 -15.50
CA GLY A 40 -18.52 -19.00 -14.37
C GLY A 40 -19.55 -17.87 -14.18
N LEU A 41 -19.15 -16.62 -14.42
CA LEU A 41 -19.91 -15.42 -14.07
C LEU A 41 -20.43 -14.63 -15.28
N GLY A 42 -19.97 -14.94 -16.49
CA GLY A 42 -20.28 -14.18 -17.71
C GLY A 42 -19.27 -13.07 -18.01
N SER A 43 -19.42 -12.45 -19.18
CA SER A 43 -18.51 -11.44 -19.75
C SER A 43 -19.04 -10.00 -19.66
N ASP A 44 -20.17 -9.78 -18.97
CA ASP A 44 -20.79 -8.47 -18.90
C ASP A 44 -19.93 -7.50 -18.06
N PRO A 45 -19.75 -6.25 -18.50
CA PRO A 45 -18.99 -5.26 -17.75
C PRO A 45 -19.67 -4.97 -16.40
N ALA A 46 -18.86 -4.68 -15.39
CA ALA A 46 -19.34 -4.41 -14.04
C ALA A 46 -20.20 -3.14 -13.94
N PHE A 47 -19.98 -2.17 -14.84
CA PHE A 47 -20.75 -0.94 -14.91
C PHE A 47 -21.23 -0.67 -16.33
N THR A 48 -22.54 -0.51 -16.50
CA THR A 48 -23.11 0.00 -17.74
C THR A 48 -23.05 1.52 -17.75
N VAL A 49 -22.11 2.07 -18.50
CA VAL A 49 -21.94 3.52 -18.65
C VAL A 49 -22.98 4.04 -19.66
N PRO A 50 -23.78 5.08 -19.33
CA PRO A 50 -24.60 5.73 -20.34
C PRO A 50 -23.71 6.30 -21.44
N GLU A 51 -24.13 6.24 -22.72
CA GLU A 51 -23.37 6.79 -23.85
C GLU A 51 -22.99 8.25 -23.57
N TYR A 52 -21.74 8.47 -23.16
CA TYR A 52 -21.20 9.79 -22.88
C TYR A 52 -20.00 10.02 -23.80
N ASP A 53 -20.08 11.12 -24.54
CA ASP A 53 -19.01 11.54 -25.43
C ASP A 53 -18.35 12.76 -24.82
N PHE A 54 -17.01 12.75 -24.70
CA PHE A 54 -16.25 13.92 -24.32
C PHE A 54 -16.32 14.92 -25.47
N ARG A 55 -17.29 15.83 -25.41
CA ARG A 55 -17.67 16.68 -26.54
C ARG A 55 -16.82 17.94 -26.66
N SER A 56 -16.24 18.42 -25.55
CA SER A 56 -15.54 19.70 -25.55
C SER A 56 -14.31 19.72 -24.62
N PRO A 57 -13.16 20.26 -25.06
CA PRO A 57 -12.01 20.56 -24.21
C PRO A 57 -12.34 21.49 -23.02
N THR A 58 -13.45 22.23 -23.08
CA THR A 58 -13.90 23.12 -22.00
C THR A 58 -14.41 22.38 -20.77
N GLU A 59 -14.67 21.07 -20.85
CA GLU A 59 -15.05 20.24 -19.70
C GLU A 59 -13.83 19.87 -18.83
N LEU A 60 -12.62 19.91 -19.40
CA LEU A 60 -11.40 19.43 -18.77
C LEU A 60 -11.04 20.14 -17.45
N PRO A 61 -11.20 21.47 -17.31
CA PRO A 61 -11.01 22.15 -16.02
C PRO A 61 -11.95 21.64 -14.92
N LEU A 62 -13.18 21.24 -15.24
CA LEU A 62 -14.11 20.69 -14.26
C LEU A 62 -13.66 19.31 -13.77
N TYR A 63 -13.10 18.48 -14.66
CA TYR A 63 -12.54 17.19 -14.27
C TYR A 63 -11.25 17.33 -13.45
N LEU A 64 -10.40 18.32 -13.76
CA LEU A 64 -9.24 18.63 -12.93
C LEU A 64 -9.67 19.08 -11.53
N LEU A 65 -10.65 19.98 -11.43
CA LEU A 65 -11.19 20.41 -10.15
C LEU A 65 -11.77 19.22 -9.36
N LEU A 66 -12.48 18.30 -10.03
CA LEU A 66 -12.92 17.05 -9.42
C LEU A 66 -11.74 16.22 -8.88
N GLY A 67 -10.63 16.13 -9.63
CA GLY A 67 -9.39 15.49 -9.19
C GLY A 67 -8.85 16.11 -7.89
N VAL A 68 -8.93 17.43 -7.74
CA VAL A 68 -8.57 18.12 -6.49
C VAL A 68 -9.45 17.67 -5.33
N PHE A 69 -10.77 17.69 -5.52
CA PHE A 69 -11.72 17.24 -4.50
C PHE A 69 -11.50 15.76 -4.12
N CYS A 70 -11.29 14.89 -5.10
CA CYS A 70 -11.00 13.47 -4.87
C CYS A 70 -9.69 13.27 -4.10
N GLY A 71 -8.67 14.10 -4.37
CA GLY A 71 -7.42 14.12 -3.60
C GLY A 71 -7.66 14.50 -2.14
N VAL A 72 -8.44 15.54 -1.87
CA VAL A 72 -8.81 15.96 -0.50
C VAL A 72 -9.61 14.88 0.23
N VAL A 73 -10.57 14.24 -0.44
CA VAL A 73 -11.34 13.12 0.13
C VAL A 73 -10.43 11.93 0.43
N SER A 74 -9.48 11.62 -0.44
CA SER A 74 -8.50 10.54 -0.22
C SER A 74 -7.62 10.79 1.01
N ILE A 75 -7.17 12.04 1.18
CA ILE A 75 -6.45 12.49 2.37
C ILE A 75 -7.33 12.34 3.61
N THR A 76 -8.59 12.76 3.53
CA THR A 76 -9.54 12.69 4.64
C THR A 76 -9.77 11.24 5.08
N LEU A 77 -9.96 10.31 4.16
CA LEU A 77 -10.08 8.88 4.46
C LEU A 77 -8.82 8.33 5.13
N SER A 78 -7.64 8.68 4.61
CA SER A 78 -6.35 8.24 5.15
C SER A 78 -6.15 8.77 6.58
N ARG A 79 -6.43 10.05 6.80
CA ARG A 79 -6.30 10.71 8.11
C ARG A 79 -7.33 10.21 9.11
N CYS A 80 -8.59 10.06 8.73
CA CYS A 80 -9.64 9.50 9.58
C CYS A 80 -9.28 8.08 10.03
N THR A 81 -8.73 7.26 9.12
CA THR A 81 -8.31 5.90 9.46
C THR A 81 -7.14 5.89 10.44
N ALA A 82 -6.12 6.74 10.22
CA ALA A 82 -5.01 6.90 11.14
C ALA A 82 -5.46 7.36 12.54
N LEU A 83 -6.32 8.38 12.62
CA LEU A 83 -6.86 8.88 13.88
C LEU A 83 -7.69 7.82 14.62
N THR A 84 -8.54 7.08 13.89
CA THR A 84 -9.38 6.04 14.49
C THR A 84 -8.53 4.89 15.01
N MET A 85 -7.45 4.50 14.31
CA MET A 85 -6.49 3.53 14.80
C MET A 85 -5.85 3.97 16.11
N ASP A 86 -5.36 5.21 16.17
CA ASP A 86 -4.71 5.76 17.37
C ASP A 86 -5.69 5.80 18.57
N VAL A 87 -6.96 6.16 18.33
CA VAL A 87 -8.01 6.18 19.35
C VAL A 87 -8.34 4.77 19.85
N VAL A 88 -8.52 3.80 18.94
CA VAL A 88 -8.82 2.42 19.33
C VAL A 88 -7.65 1.77 20.06
N GLU A 89 -6.41 2.04 19.65
CA GLU A 89 -5.23 1.53 20.34
C GLU A 89 -5.15 2.07 21.78
N ARG A 90 -5.37 3.38 21.97
CA ARG A 90 -5.44 3.98 23.32
C ARG A 90 -6.57 3.39 24.16
N LEU A 91 -7.73 3.17 23.55
CA LEU A 91 -8.88 2.57 24.22
C LEU A 91 -8.58 1.13 24.64
N GLN A 92 -7.96 0.34 23.77
CA GLN A 92 -7.54 -1.04 24.07
C GLN A 92 -6.50 -1.08 25.20
N LYS A 93 -5.50 -0.19 25.18
CA LYS A 93 -4.51 -0.06 26.26
C LYS A 93 -5.15 0.31 27.61
N THR A 94 -6.15 1.18 27.59
CA THR A 94 -6.84 1.65 28.82
C THR A 94 -7.81 0.60 29.38
N THR A 95 -8.53 -0.10 28.50
CA THR A 95 -9.56 -1.09 28.88
C THR A 95 -9.01 -2.50 29.08
N GLY A 96 -7.76 -2.77 28.65
CA GLY A 96 -7.16 -4.10 28.72
C GLY A 96 -7.89 -5.13 27.83
N LEU A 97 -8.57 -4.66 26.77
CA LEU A 97 -9.42 -5.53 25.96
C LEU A 97 -8.57 -6.58 25.22
N PRO A 98 -8.92 -7.88 25.30
CA PRO A 98 -8.21 -8.92 24.57
C PRO A 98 -8.36 -8.73 23.05
N MET A 99 -7.25 -8.91 22.30
CA MET A 99 -7.19 -8.71 20.85
C MET A 99 -8.27 -9.49 20.07
N ALA A 100 -8.73 -10.62 20.60
CA ALA A 100 -9.77 -11.44 19.98
C ALA A 100 -11.18 -10.81 19.99
N VAL A 101 -11.49 -9.92 20.94
CA VAL A 101 -12.81 -9.30 21.08
C VAL A 101 -12.94 -8.03 20.23
N SER A 102 -11.81 -7.40 19.89
CA SER A 102 -11.77 -6.18 19.08
C SER A 102 -12.51 -6.31 17.74
N PRO A 103 -12.31 -7.36 16.92
CA PRO A 103 -13.04 -7.51 15.66
C PRO A 103 -14.55 -7.70 15.85
N ALA A 104 -14.98 -8.39 16.90
CA ALA A 104 -16.39 -8.59 17.21
C ALA A 104 -17.08 -7.25 17.57
N LEU A 105 -16.40 -6.42 18.35
CA LEU A 105 -16.89 -5.08 18.69
C LEU A 105 -16.95 -4.16 17.46
N GLY A 106 -15.91 -4.19 16.61
CA GLY A 106 -15.91 -3.45 15.34
C GLY A 106 -17.04 -3.88 14.42
N GLY A 107 -17.27 -5.19 14.28
CA GLY A 107 -18.39 -5.74 13.53
C GLY A 107 -19.76 -5.34 14.10
N LEU A 108 -19.91 -5.28 15.42
CA LEU A 108 -21.14 -4.83 16.07
C LEU A 108 -21.40 -3.34 15.83
N ILE A 109 -20.39 -2.48 15.96
CA ILE A 109 -20.52 -1.03 15.72
C ILE A 109 -20.87 -0.77 14.25
N VAL A 110 -20.17 -1.41 13.32
CA VAL A 110 -20.42 -1.25 11.88
C VAL A 110 -21.76 -1.89 11.49
N GLY A 111 -22.15 -2.99 12.14
CA GLY A 111 -23.46 -3.62 11.97
C GLY A 111 -24.61 -2.72 12.43
N LEU A 112 -24.46 -2.01 13.55
CA LEU A 112 -25.44 -1.01 13.99
C LEU A 112 -25.49 0.18 13.03
N LEU A 113 -24.35 0.62 12.51
CA LEU A 113 -24.28 1.67 11.50
C LEU A 113 -25.01 1.27 10.20
N ALA A 114 -24.87 0.00 9.82
CA ALA A 114 -25.54 -0.59 8.66
C ALA A 114 -27.06 -0.66 8.79
N LEU A 115 -27.61 -0.75 10.01
CA LEU A 115 -29.06 -0.69 10.22
C LEU A 115 -29.64 0.69 9.90
N VAL A 116 -28.84 1.75 10.06
CA VAL A 116 -29.25 3.13 9.76
C VAL A 116 -28.97 3.48 8.29
N TYR A 117 -27.83 3.02 7.75
CA TYR A 117 -27.41 3.25 6.37
C TYR A 117 -27.07 1.92 5.68
N PRO A 118 -28.07 1.20 5.14
CA PRO A 118 -27.85 -0.10 4.50
C PRO A 118 -26.97 0.00 3.25
N GLU A 119 -26.94 1.15 2.58
CA GLU A 119 -26.14 1.41 1.37
C GLU A 119 -24.63 1.39 1.65
N VAL A 120 -24.24 1.46 2.92
CA VAL A 120 -22.84 1.40 3.37
C VAL A 120 -22.31 -0.03 3.36
N LEU A 121 -23.16 -1.06 3.31
CA LEU A 121 -22.69 -2.42 3.12
C LEU A 121 -22.04 -2.61 1.74
N TYR A 122 -21.30 -3.69 1.59
CA TYR A 122 -20.76 -4.10 0.30
C TYR A 122 -21.51 -5.34 -0.17
N TRP A 123 -22.26 -5.20 -1.27
CA TRP A 123 -22.94 -6.28 -1.99
C TRP A 123 -22.38 -6.41 -3.42
N GLY A 124 -21.06 -6.22 -3.57
CA GLY A 124 -20.45 -6.06 -4.88
C GLY A 124 -20.63 -4.65 -5.43
N PHE A 125 -20.67 -4.53 -6.76
CA PHE A 125 -20.77 -3.25 -7.46
C PHE A 125 -22.20 -2.71 -7.58
N GLU A 126 -23.21 -3.47 -7.15
CA GLU A 126 -24.62 -3.07 -7.22
C GLU A 126 -24.92 -1.80 -6.42
N ASN A 127 -24.27 -1.61 -5.27
CA ASN A 127 -24.39 -0.36 -4.53
C ASN A 127 -23.84 0.83 -5.34
N VAL A 128 -22.73 0.63 -6.06
CA VAL A 128 -22.13 1.68 -6.89
C VAL A 128 -23.02 1.96 -8.12
N ASP A 129 -23.66 0.95 -8.71
CA ASP A 129 -24.65 1.12 -9.77
C ASP A 129 -25.84 2.00 -9.34
N ILE A 130 -26.36 1.77 -8.12
CA ILE A 130 -27.43 2.59 -7.55
C ILE A 130 -26.95 4.04 -7.37
N LEU A 131 -25.69 4.24 -6.94
CA LEU A 131 -25.10 5.58 -6.84
C LEU A 131 -24.95 6.27 -8.20
N LEU A 132 -24.56 5.52 -9.23
CA LEU A 132 -24.34 6.01 -10.59
C LEU A 132 -25.64 6.14 -11.40
N GLU A 133 -26.79 5.76 -10.84
CA GLU A 133 -28.09 5.76 -11.56
C GLU A 133 -28.01 5.01 -12.90
N SER A 134 -27.19 3.96 -12.97
CA SER A 134 -26.94 3.18 -14.20
C SER A 134 -28.14 2.31 -14.59
N ARG A 135 -29.10 2.11 -13.68
CA ARG A 135 -30.33 1.34 -13.90
C ARG A 135 -31.52 2.27 -14.22
N PRO A 136 -32.33 1.96 -15.25
CA PRO A 136 -33.45 2.81 -15.70
C PRO A 136 -34.64 2.95 -14.71
N PHE A 137 -34.61 2.28 -13.56
CA PHE A 137 -35.70 2.25 -12.57
C PHE A 137 -35.32 2.72 -11.16
N THR A 138 -34.08 3.18 -10.94
CA THR A 138 -33.64 3.69 -9.64
C THR A 138 -33.88 5.19 -9.53
N SER A 139 -34.71 5.61 -8.57
CA SER A 139 -34.86 7.02 -8.21
C SER A 139 -33.52 7.59 -7.74
N GLY A 140 -33.01 8.59 -8.46
CA GLY A 140 -31.69 9.16 -8.19
C GLY A 140 -31.51 9.70 -6.78
N LEU A 141 -30.40 9.33 -6.12
CA LEU A 141 -30.11 9.81 -4.77
C LEU A 141 -29.83 11.32 -4.76
N SER A 142 -30.48 12.09 -3.89
CA SER A 142 -30.22 13.52 -3.81
C SER A 142 -28.76 13.83 -3.41
N ALA A 143 -28.20 14.93 -3.92
CA ALA A 143 -26.85 15.40 -3.60
C ALA A 143 -26.49 15.39 -2.09
N PRO A 144 -27.37 15.86 -1.16
CA PRO A 144 -27.08 15.78 0.27
C PRO A 144 -26.92 14.34 0.80
N VAL A 145 -27.70 13.39 0.28
CA VAL A 145 -27.62 11.98 0.69
C VAL A 145 -26.29 11.37 0.25
N LEU A 146 -25.81 11.71 -0.95
CA LEU A 146 -24.49 11.29 -1.43
C LEU A 146 -23.36 11.80 -0.53
N VAL A 147 -23.42 13.06 -0.10
CA VAL A 147 -22.43 13.65 0.83
C VAL A 147 -22.47 12.94 2.19
N GLN A 148 -23.66 12.64 2.69
CA GLN A 148 -23.84 11.87 3.92
C GLN A 148 -23.24 10.46 3.80
N LEU A 149 -23.48 9.75 2.69
CA LEU A 149 -22.91 8.43 2.43
C LEU A 149 -21.38 8.45 2.36
N ILE A 150 -20.77 9.49 1.79
CA ILE A 150 -19.30 9.66 1.82
C ILE A 150 -18.80 9.67 3.26
N GLY A 151 -19.39 10.52 4.10
CA GLY A 151 -19.00 10.64 5.51
C GLY A 151 -19.16 9.32 6.27
N VAL A 152 -20.33 8.68 6.15
CA VAL A 152 -20.61 7.41 6.84
C VAL A 152 -19.68 6.29 6.35
N LYS A 153 -19.41 6.19 5.04
CA LYS A 153 -18.51 5.16 4.48
C LYS A 153 -17.06 5.36 4.92
N ILE A 154 -16.59 6.60 4.99
CA ILE A 154 -15.26 6.92 5.55
C ILE A 154 -15.19 6.44 6.99
N LEU A 155 -16.18 6.80 7.81
CA LEU A 155 -16.24 6.39 9.23
C LEU A 155 -16.28 4.87 9.39
N ALA A 156 -17.15 4.19 8.64
CA ALA A 156 -17.29 2.73 8.66
C ALA A 156 -15.97 2.04 8.28
N THR A 157 -15.31 2.50 7.22
CA THR A 157 -14.06 1.92 6.74
C THR A 157 -12.93 2.14 7.75
N SER A 158 -12.83 3.34 8.34
CA SER A 158 -11.85 3.66 9.37
C SER A 158 -12.06 2.82 10.64
N LEU A 159 -13.31 2.62 11.08
CA LEU A 159 -13.65 1.79 12.24
C LEU A 159 -13.33 0.31 11.97
N CYS A 160 -13.75 -0.25 10.84
CA CYS A 160 -13.40 -1.62 10.45
C CYS A 160 -11.89 -1.87 10.55
N ARG A 161 -11.11 -0.93 10.02
CA ARG A 161 -9.64 -0.99 10.03
C ARG A 161 -9.07 -0.89 11.44
N ALA A 162 -9.56 0.06 12.25
CA ALA A 162 -9.06 0.29 13.60
C ALA A 162 -9.33 -0.90 14.54
N PHE A 163 -10.47 -1.59 14.37
CA PHE A 163 -10.82 -2.78 15.15
C PHE A 163 -10.15 -4.08 14.66
N GLY A 164 -9.34 -4.02 13.59
CA GLY A 164 -8.57 -5.16 13.09
C GLY A 164 -9.37 -6.10 12.17
N LEU A 165 -10.46 -5.62 11.55
CA LEU A 165 -11.15 -6.42 10.54
C LEU A 165 -10.28 -6.52 9.27
N VAL A 166 -10.17 -7.74 8.74
CA VAL A 166 -9.43 -8.00 7.50
C VAL A 166 -10.22 -7.42 6.32
N GLY A 167 -9.59 -6.55 5.54
CA GLY A 167 -10.22 -5.89 4.40
C GLY A 167 -9.24 -5.15 3.51
N GLY A 168 -9.72 -4.61 2.39
CA GLY A 168 -8.96 -3.77 1.46
C GLY A 168 -9.45 -2.32 1.45
N TYR A 169 -8.68 -1.41 0.85
CA TYR A 169 -9.12 -0.03 0.61
C TYR A 169 -9.79 0.18 -0.76
N TYR A 170 -9.66 -0.79 -1.68
CA TYR A 170 -10.12 -0.70 -3.07
C TYR A 170 -11.62 -0.46 -3.23
N ALA A 171 -12.44 -1.41 -2.75
CA ALA A 171 -13.88 -1.31 -2.84
C ALA A 171 -14.44 -0.05 -2.12
N PRO A 172 -14.03 0.29 -0.88
CA PRO A 172 -14.54 1.50 -0.25
C PRO A 172 -14.06 2.78 -0.94
N SER A 173 -12.83 2.84 -1.49
CA SER A 173 -12.38 4.03 -2.22
C SER A 173 -13.14 4.24 -3.53
N LEU A 174 -13.47 3.16 -4.25
CA LEU A 174 -14.31 3.23 -5.45
C LEU A 174 -15.70 3.77 -5.09
N PHE A 175 -16.35 3.22 -4.05
CA PHE A 175 -17.65 3.71 -3.60
C PHE A 175 -17.61 5.19 -3.20
N ILE A 176 -16.63 5.59 -2.39
CA ILE A 176 -16.45 6.98 -1.95
C ILE A 176 -16.21 7.90 -3.16
N GLY A 177 -15.43 7.44 -4.14
CA GLY A 177 -15.16 8.18 -5.37
C GLY A 177 -16.39 8.35 -6.25
N ALA A 178 -17.18 7.28 -6.43
CA ALA A 178 -18.46 7.34 -7.15
C ALA A 178 -19.40 8.36 -6.49
N ALA A 179 -19.55 8.28 -5.17
CA ALA A 179 -20.38 9.21 -4.40
C ALA A 179 -19.90 10.65 -4.52
N THR A 180 -18.58 10.88 -4.42
CA THR A 180 -17.96 12.20 -4.54
C THR A 180 -18.17 12.79 -5.93
N GLY A 181 -17.92 12.01 -6.98
CA GLY A 181 -18.10 12.41 -8.37
C GLY A 181 -19.56 12.70 -8.72
N MET A 182 -20.49 11.85 -8.27
CA MET A 182 -21.93 12.06 -8.46
C MET A 182 -22.43 13.30 -7.71
N ALA A 183 -22.02 13.48 -6.46
CA ALA A 183 -22.37 14.68 -5.68
C ALA A 183 -21.83 15.96 -6.35
N TYR A 184 -20.58 15.92 -6.81
CA TYR A 184 -19.96 17.01 -7.54
C TYR A 184 -20.69 17.31 -8.85
N GLY A 185 -20.98 16.30 -9.67
CA GLY A 185 -21.69 16.47 -10.94
C GLY A 185 -23.10 17.05 -10.76
N LYS A 186 -23.84 16.59 -9.74
CA LYS A 186 -25.15 17.16 -9.39
C LYS A 186 -25.05 18.61 -8.91
N PHE A 187 -24.04 18.92 -8.10
CA PHE A 187 -23.78 20.27 -7.61
C PHE A 187 -23.39 21.23 -8.74
N MET A 188 -22.52 20.81 -9.65
CA MET A 188 -22.14 21.59 -10.84
C MET A 188 -23.35 21.85 -11.74
N ARG A 189 -24.17 20.83 -12.00
CA ARG A 189 -25.40 20.97 -12.78
C ARG A 189 -26.39 21.93 -12.13
N PHE A 190 -26.56 21.86 -10.80
CA PHE A 190 -27.40 22.80 -10.06
C PHE A 190 -26.89 24.25 -10.17
N THR A 191 -25.57 24.44 -10.06
CA THR A 191 -24.93 25.77 -10.03
C THR A 191 -24.89 26.45 -11.40
N PHE A 192 -24.63 25.69 -12.48
CA PHE A 192 -24.37 26.22 -13.83
C PHE A 192 -25.50 26.01 -14.84
N THR A 193 -26.37 25.01 -14.65
CA THR A 193 -27.38 24.60 -15.66
C THR A 193 -28.81 24.51 -15.10
N GLY A 194 -29.01 24.66 -13.80
CA GLY A 194 -30.33 24.61 -13.17
C GLY A 194 -31.21 25.82 -13.48
N SER A 195 -32.53 25.70 -13.29
CA SER A 195 -33.51 26.80 -13.42
C SER A 195 -33.26 27.97 -12.45
N GLU A 196 -32.41 27.76 -11.44
CA GLU A 196 -31.96 28.73 -10.42
C GLU A 196 -30.42 28.93 -10.49
N ALA A 197 -29.81 28.85 -11.68
CA ALA A 197 -28.36 28.95 -11.83
C ALA A 197 -27.83 30.34 -11.40
N LEU A 198 -26.87 30.35 -10.47
CA LEU A 198 -26.28 31.57 -9.89
C LEU A 198 -25.30 32.26 -10.86
N PHE A 199 -24.72 31.51 -11.80
CA PHE A 199 -23.75 32.00 -12.79
C PHE A 199 -24.08 31.40 -14.15
N HIS A 200 -24.65 32.20 -15.06
CA HIS A 200 -24.94 31.77 -16.43
C HIS A 200 -23.67 31.90 -17.27
N VAL A 201 -22.87 30.83 -17.34
CA VAL A 201 -21.69 30.75 -18.24
C VAL A 201 -22.02 29.86 -19.44
N PRO A 202 -22.41 30.43 -20.59
CA PRO A 202 -22.86 29.66 -21.75
C PRO A 202 -21.75 28.87 -22.49
N PHE A 203 -20.49 28.98 -22.04
CA PHE A 203 -19.33 28.30 -22.66
C PHE A 203 -18.90 27.01 -21.94
N LEU A 204 -19.49 26.70 -20.79
CA LEU A 204 -19.17 25.54 -19.97
C LEU A 204 -20.23 24.46 -20.20
N ASP A 205 -19.86 23.43 -20.97
CA ASP A 205 -20.68 22.22 -21.09
C ASP A 205 -20.49 21.39 -19.81
N VAL A 206 -21.59 21.00 -19.17
CA VAL A 206 -21.55 20.22 -17.93
C VAL A 206 -21.96 18.81 -18.27
N ALA A 207 -21.00 17.88 -18.10
CA ALA A 207 -21.19 16.47 -18.37
C ALA A 207 -22.31 15.86 -17.51
N SER A 208 -22.74 14.66 -17.89
CA SER A 208 -23.65 13.88 -17.06
C SER A 208 -23.01 13.61 -15.68
N PRO A 209 -23.76 13.68 -14.57
CA PRO A 209 -23.21 13.38 -13.24
C PRO A 209 -22.51 12.02 -13.16
N GLN A 210 -22.97 11.05 -13.94
CA GLN A 210 -22.41 9.71 -14.07
C GLN A 210 -20.96 9.72 -14.55
N ALA A 211 -20.62 10.57 -15.52
CA ALA A 211 -19.25 10.69 -16.02
C ALA A 211 -18.30 11.19 -14.91
N TYR A 212 -18.74 12.18 -14.12
CA TYR A 212 -17.99 12.64 -12.95
C TYR A 212 -17.89 11.55 -11.87
N GLY A 213 -18.96 10.76 -11.67
CA GLY A 213 -18.96 9.59 -10.80
C GLY A 213 -17.84 8.60 -11.15
N LEU A 214 -17.77 8.17 -12.41
CA LEU A 214 -16.75 7.24 -12.90
C LEU A 214 -15.33 7.80 -12.76
N VAL A 215 -15.11 9.06 -13.15
CA VAL A 215 -13.79 9.70 -12.98
C VAL A 215 -13.43 9.81 -11.49
N GLY A 216 -14.40 10.12 -10.64
CA GLY A 216 -14.24 10.19 -9.19
C GLY A 216 -13.78 8.86 -8.59
N MET A 217 -14.33 7.73 -9.04
CA MET A 217 -13.94 6.38 -8.59
C MET A 217 -12.44 6.11 -8.77
N ALA A 218 -11.92 6.34 -9.97
CA ALA A 218 -10.50 6.14 -10.24
C ALA A 218 -9.63 7.17 -9.52
N ALA A 219 -10.07 8.43 -9.48
CA ALA A 219 -9.30 9.51 -8.86
C ALA A 219 -9.13 9.30 -7.35
N THR A 220 -10.17 8.86 -6.63
CA THR A 220 -10.05 8.54 -5.20
C THR A 220 -9.25 7.27 -4.96
N LEU A 221 -9.44 6.22 -5.78
CA LEU A 221 -8.65 4.99 -5.67
C LEU A 221 -7.15 5.29 -5.84
N ALA A 222 -6.80 6.10 -6.83
CA ALA A 222 -5.43 6.50 -7.09
C ALA A 222 -4.83 7.30 -5.92
N GLY A 223 -5.58 8.22 -5.32
CA GLY A 223 -5.14 9.02 -4.18
C GLY A 223 -4.95 8.19 -2.90
N VAL A 224 -5.90 7.30 -2.59
CA VAL A 224 -5.87 6.46 -1.38
C VAL A 224 -4.79 5.38 -1.48
N CYS A 225 -4.77 4.62 -2.57
CA CYS A 225 -3.88 3.49 -2.76
C CYS A 225 -2.52 3.86 -3.37
N LYS A 226 -2.34 5.11 -3.84
CA LYS A 226 -1.13 5.60 -4.52
C LYS A 226 -0.75 4.78 -5.77
N VAL A 227 -1.76 4.40 -6.55
CA VAL A 227 -1.61 3.57 -7.76
C VAL A 227 -2.33 4.21 -8.95
N PRO A 228 -1.84 5.35 -9.46
CA PRO A 228 -2.51 6.09 -10.53
C PRO A 228 -2.71 5.28 -11.80
N LEU A 229 -1.70 4.52 -12.26
CA LEU A 229 -1.81 3.78 -13.53
C LEU A 229 -2.79 2.61 -13.40
N THR A 230 -2.70 1.86 -12.30
CA THR A 230 -3.65 0.79 -11.99
C THR A 230 -5.07 1.32 -11.89
N SER A 231 -5.28 2.47 -11.28
CA SER A 231 -6.63 3.02 -11.09
C SER A 231 -7.31 3.39 -12.41
N VAL A 232 -6.55 3.96 -13.34
CA VAL A 232 -7.02 4.29 -14.69
C VAL A 232 -7.38 3.01 -15.46
N LEU A 233 -6.49 2.02 -15.46
CA LEU A 233 -6.71 0.76 -16.17
C LEU A 233 -7.85 -0.06 -15.58
N LEU A 234 -7.98 -0.07 -14.25
CA LEU A 234 -9.08 -0.73 -13.56
C LEU A 234 -10.41 -0.09 -13.94
N LEU A 235 -10.50 1.25 -13.97
CA LEU A 235 -11.73 1.90 -14.40
C LEU A 235 -12.03 1.59 -15.87
N PHE A 236 -11.02 1.60 -16.73
CA PHE A 236 -11.17 1.21 -18.13
C PHE A 236 -11.71 -0.23 -18.27
N GLU A 237 -11.14 -1.21 -17.55
CA GLU A 237 -11.62 -2.59 -17.59
C GLU A 237 -13.07 -2.71 -17.11
N LEU A 238 -13.47 -1.95 -16.09
CA LEU A 238 -14.82 -2.00 -15.54
C LEU A 238 -15.87 -1.27 -16.39
N THR A 239 -15.46 -0.33 -17.25
CA THR A 239 -16.36 0.50 -18.06
C THR A 239 -16.31 0.21 -19.57
N GLN A 240 -15.20 -0.35 -20.06
CA GLN A 240 -14.90 -0.63 -21.46
C GLN A 240 -15.05 0.57 -22.44
N ASP A 241 -15.01 1.81 -21.93
CA ASP A 241 -15.15 3.02 -22.75
C ASP A 241 -13.86 3.86 -22.75
N TYR A 242 -13.37 4.21 -23.94
CA TYR A 242 -12.18 5.03 -24.14
C TYR A 242 -12.44 6.54 -24.16
N ARG A 243 -13.70 6.98 -24.28
CA ARG A 243 -14.05 8.40 -24.50
C ARG A 243 -13.67 9.30 -23.33
N ILE A 244 -13.63 8.76 -22.11
CA ILE A 244 -13.33 9.51 -20.88
C ILE A 244 -11.88 9.39 -20.40
N VAL A 245 -11.00 8.71 -21.14
CA VAL A 245 -9.64 8.39 -20.68
C VAL A 245 -8.78 9.64 -20.46
N LEU A 246 -8.91 10.65 -21.33
CA LEU A 246 -8.11 11.87 -21.23
C LEU A 246 -8.43 12.71 -19.97
N PRO A 247 -9.70 13.09 -19.69
CA PRO A 247 -10.03 13.80 -18.45
C PRO A 247 -9.78 12.94 -17.20
N LEU A 248 -9.98 11.62 -17.31
CA LEU A 248 -9.69 10.66 -16.25
C LEU A 248 -8.22 10.69 -15.82
N LEU A 249 -7.28 10.60 -16.78
CA LEU A 249 -5.84 10.66 -16.51
C LEU A 249 -5.45 11.96 -15.80
N GLY A 250 -5.99 13.09 -16.25
CA GLY A 250 -5.74 14.40 -15.62
C GLY A 250 -6.23 14.45 -14.17
N ALA A 251 -7.47 14.02 -13.92
CA ALA A 251 -8.07 14.00 -12.58
C ALA A 251 -7.33 13.05 -11.63
N VAL A 252 -6.96 11.85 -12.11
CA VAL A 252 -6.21 10.84 -11.35
C VAL A 252 -4.81 11.34 -10.99
N GLY A 253 -4.11 11.96 -11.94
CA GLY A 253 -2.79 12.54 -11.71
C GLY A 253 -2.83 13.65 -10.65
N LEU A 254 -3.83 14.53 -10.72
CA LEU A 254 -4.01 15.64 -9.78
C LEU A 254 -4.39 15.15 -8.38
N SER A 255 -5.32 14.20 -8.28
CA SER A 255 -5.69 13.54 -7.01
C SER A 255 -4.48 12.88 -6.33
N SER A 256 -3.69 12.13 -7.11
CA SER A 256 -2.49 11.45 -6.62
C SER A 256 -1.42 12.45 -6.16
N TRP A 257 -1.22 13.54 -6.90
CA TRP A 257 -0.29 14.60 -6.54
C TRP A 257 -0.68 15.26 -5.21
N ILE A 258 -1.95 15.60 -5.03
CA ILE A 258 -2.46 16.19 -3.78
C ILE A 258 -2.31 15.21 -2.62
N ALA A 259 -2.70 13.94 -2.81
CA ALA A 259 -2.55 12.91 -1.78
C ALA A 259 -1.08 12.64 -1.41
N SER A 260 -0.14 12.85 -2.33
CA SER A 260 1.30 12.73 -2.08
C SER A 260 1.86 13.87 -1.21
N SER A 261 1.30 15.08 -1.28
CA SER A 261 1.75 16.26 -0.53
C SER A 261 1.62 16.10 1.00
N GLN A 262 0.73 15.22 1.48
CA GLN A 262 0.59 14.92 2.91
C GLN A 262 1.85 14.36 3.57
N ARG A 263 2.74 13.72 2.80
CA ARG A 263 4.06 13.29 3.32
C ARG A 263 4.95 14.48 3.69
N PHE A 264 4.81 15.60 2.99
CA PHE A 264 5.67 16.78 3.19
C PHE A 264 5.24 17.64 4.39
N SER A 265 3.93 17.79 4.63
CA SER A 265 3.41 18.69 5.68
C SER A 265 3.56 18.15 7.10
N THR A 266 3.48 16.83 7.30
CA THR A 266 3.58 16.22 8.65
C THR A 266 5.00 16.28 9.19
N SER A 267 6.01 16.21 8.31
CA SER A 267 7.43 16.40 8.65
C SER A 267 7.73 17.83 9.13
N SER A 268 7.04 18.85 8.62
CA SER A 268 7.31 20.25 8.99
C SER A 268 6.63 20.70 10.29
N LYS A 269 5.54 20.05 10.73
CA LYS A 269 4.79 20.47 11.93
C LYS A 269 5.43 19.96 13.23
N GLY A 270 6.07 18.77 13.20
CA GLY A 270 6.88 18.26 14.32
C GLY A 270 8.15 19.08 14.60
N LYS A 271 8.58 19.92 13.65
CA LYS A 271 9.78 20.78 13.79
C LYS A 271 9.53 22.09 14.54
N LEU A 272 8.27 22.53 14.67
CA LEU A 272 7.93 23.78 15.35
C LEU A 272 7.52 23.55 16.81
N ASP A 273 6.82 22.44 17.10
CA ASP A 273 6.41 22.09 18.47
C ASP A 273 7.58 21.56 19.32
N SER A 274 8.64 21.01 18.69
CA SER A 274 9.83 20.46 19.39
C SER A 274 10.83 21.50 19.91
N LEU A 275 10.66 22.78 19.55
CA LEU A 275 11.51 23.88 20.04
C LEU A 275 10.98 24.46 21.37
N GLU A 276 9.69 24.31 21.69
CA GLU A 276 9.12 24.83 22.94
C GLU A 276 9.25 23.84 24.12
N GLU A 277 9.33 22.53 23.87
CA GLU A 277 9.34 21.51 24.93
C GLU A 277 10.76 21.21 25.49
N LYS A 278 11.83 21.50 24.73
CA LYS A 278 13.22 21.18 25.12
C LYS A 278 13.87 22.10 26.17
N THR A 279 13.16 23.10 26.70
CA THR A 279 13.72 24.05 27.69
C THR A 279 13.45 23.66 29.15
N SER A 280 12.68 22.60 29.45
CA SER A 280 12.17 22.37 30.82
C SER A 280 12.60 21.08 31.53
N THR A 281 13.38 20.19 30.91
CA THR A 281 13.82 18.95 31.57
C THR A 281 15.30 18.68 31.36
N ILE A 282 16.14 19.48 32.02
CA ILE A 282 17.48 19.07 32.43
C ILE A 282 17.46 19.14 33.96
N GLU A 283 17.16 18.01 34.61
CA GLU A 283 17.80 17.61 35.86
C GLU A 283 17.30 16.22 36.29
N GLU A 284 18.24 15.41 36.79
CA GLU A 284 18.06 14.14 37.50
C GLU A 284 17.61 12.89 36.72
N ALA A 285 18.53 11.95 36.50
CA ALA A 285 18.70 10.82 37.42
C ALA A 285 19.73 9.80 36.92
N LYS A 286 20.56 9.40 37.87
CA LYS A 286 21.72 8.52 37.81
C LYS A 286 21.33 7.19 38.46
N ASN A 287 21.65 6.05 37.82
CA ASN A 287 22.13 4.78 38.42
C ASN A 287 21.63 3.52 37.68
N VAL A 288 22.61 2.68 37.33
CA VAL A 288 22.50 1.26 37.00
C VAL A 288 22.61 0.48 38.34
N PRO A 289 22.09 -0.77 38.47
CA PRO A 289 22.97 -1.92 38.20
C PRO A 289 22.30 -3.17 37.56
N THR A 290 23.17 -3.88 36.87
CA THR A 290 23.16 -5.24 36.28
C THR A 290 22.68 -6.37 37.21
N GLN A 291 22.06 -7.42 36.66
CA GLN A 291 22.35 -8.82 37.04
C GLN A 291 21.88 -9.87 36.03
N THR A 292 22.57 -11.01 36.10
CA THR A 292 22.80 -12.09 35.14
C THR A 292 21.93 -13.32 35.48
N GLN A 293 21.51 -14.15 34.51
CA GLN A 293 21.76 -15.62 34.45
C GLN A 293 20.73 -16.46 33.65
N GLN A 294 21.33 -17.32 32.81
CA GLN A 294 21.06 -18.74 32.58
C GLN A 294 20.05 -19.25 31.53
N LEU A 295 20.48 -20.40 31.01
CA LEU A 295 20.25 -21.09 29.75
C LEU A 295 19.64 -22.46 30.05
N THR A 296 18.76 -22.98 29.20
CA THR A 296 18.40 -24.41 28.93
C THR A 296 17.22 -24.39 27.94
N SER A 297 16.97 -25.26 26.97
CA SER A 297 17.65 -26.37 26.28
C SER A 297 16.70 -26.79 25.13
N VAL A 298 17.23 -27.09 23.93
CA VAL A 298 16.90 -28.21 22.98
C VAL A 298 15.39 -28.58 22.81
N ASP A 299 14.72 -28.51 21.65
CA ASP A 299 14.99 -29.26 20.40
C ASP A 299 14.09 -28.86 19.20
N SER A 300 14.53 -29.26 18.01
CA SER A 300 13.82 -29.54 16.73
C SER A 300 13.04 -28.47 15.92
N VAL A 301 13.67 -28.06 14.81
CA VAL A 301 13.17 -27.96 13.40
C VAL A 301 11.78 -27.37 13.14
N ASP A 302 11.75 -26.14 12.60
CA ASP A 302 10.83 -25.79 11.51
C ASP A 302 11.38 -24.62 10.66
N ALA A 303 11.80 -24.91 9.43
CA ALA A 303 12.38 -23.94 8.50
C ALA A 303 11.33 -22.97 7.91
N THR A 304 10.04 -23.18 8.20
CA THR A 304 8.95 -22.27 7.82
C THR A 304 8.69 -21.20 8.88
N ALA A 305 9.08 -21.43 10.12
CA ALA A 305 8.94 -20.46 11.21
C ALA A 305 9.93 -19.30 11.12
N GLU A 306 11.11 -19.50 10.50
CA GLU A 306 12.14 -18.45 10.33
C GLU A 306 11.76 -17.40 9.29
N LEU A 307 10.93 -17.74 8.28
CA LEU A 307 10.38 -16.76 7.33
C LEU A 307 9.30 -15.89 7.99
N CYS A 308 8.43 -16.48 8.82
CA CYS A 308 7.47 -15.72 9.64
C CYS A 308 8.17 -14.83 10.69
N LYS A 309 9.33 -15.26 11.20
CA LYS A 309 10.14 -14.48 12.16
C LYS A 309 10.95 -13.37 11.48
N LEU A 310 11.35 -13.55 10.21
CA LEU A 310 11.98 -12.49 9.42
C LEU A 310 10.96 -11.43 8.97
N GLU A 311 9.73 -11.81 8.60
CA GLU A 311 8.66 -10.84 8.30
C GLU A 311 8.25 -10.00 9.52
N SER A 312 8.27 -10.59 10.71
CA SER A 312 8.03 -9.86 11.97
C SER A 312 9.23 -9.04 12.45
N SER A 313 10.45 -9.34 11.96
CA SER A 313 11.64 -8.49 12.18
C SER A 313 11.82 -7.42 11.10
N LEU A 314 11.11 -7.53 9.96
CA LEU A 314 10.99 -6.53 8.91
C LEU A 314 9.69 -5.72 9.06
N CYS A 315 9.23 -5.50 10.29
CA CYS A 315 8.28 -4.43 10.61
C CYS A 315 8.94 -3.05 10.39
N VAL A 316 9.29 -2.73 9.15
CA VAL A 316 9.41 -1.38 8.64
C VAL A 316 8.00 -0.94 8.28
N TYR A 317 7.18 -0.76 9.31
CA TYR A 317 5.96 0.03 9.25
C TYR A 317 6.15 1.22 10.19
N ASP A 318 6.34 2.38 9.56
CA ASP A 318 5.73 3.65 9.98
C ASP A 318 5.89 4.03 11.45
N VAL A 319 7.14 4.07 11.95
CA VAL A 319 7.44 4.83 13.17
C VAL A 319 7.26 6.30 12.80
N ARG A 320 6.12 6.87 13.21
CA ARG A 320 5.77 8.31 13.09
C ARG A 320 6.65 9.24 13.94
N ASP A 321 7.87 8.80 14.27
CA ASP A 321 8.86 9.52 15.05
C ASP A 321 10.16 9.58 14.26
N ASP A 322 10.16 10.37 13.18
CA ASP A 322 11.37 10.71 12.42
C ASP A 322 12.49 11.28 13.34
N ASN A 323 12.12 11.83 14.51
CA ASN A 323 13.04 12.36 15.52
C ASN A 323 13.90 11.31 16.24
N VAL A 324 13.48 10.04 16.28
CA VAL A 324 14.25 8.97 16.96
C VAL A 324 15.38 8.48 16.08
N LEU A 325 15.18 8.41 14.76
CA LEU A 325 16.23 8.01 13.81
C LEU A 325 17.28 9.13 13.59
N GLU A 326 16.90 10.41 13.65
CA GLU A 326 17.83 11.53 13.44
C GLU A 326 18.90 11.65 14.55
N ASN A 327 18.62 11.17 15.76
CA ASN A 327 19.55 11.23 16.90
C ASN A 327 20.25 9.89 17.21
N LEU A 328 19.92 8.82 16.47
CA LEU A 328 20.45 7.50 16.76
C LEU A 328 21.84 7.35 16.15
N THR A 329 22.85 7.16 17.01
CA THR A 329 24.20 6.98 16.51
C THR A 329 24.40 5.55 16.00
N VAL A 330 25.27 5.39 15.01
CA VAL A 330 25.68 4.06 14.52
C VAL A 330 26.25 3.21 15.67
N ALA A 331 26.86 3.83 16.68
CA ALA A 331 27.39 3.15 17.85
C ALA A 331 26.30 2.50 18.74
N GLU A 332 25.11 3.10 18.83
CA GLU A 332 24.00 2.59 19.63
C GLU A 332 23.25 1.44 18.95
N THR A 333 23.37 1.34 17.62
CA THR A 333 22.66 0.34 16.80
C THR A 333 23.55 -0.77 16.27
N MET A 334 24.87 -0.56 16.26
CA MET A 334 25.79 -1.57 15.76
C MET A 334 25.75 -2.84 16.64
N LYS A 335 25.73 -4.00 15.98
CA LYS A 335 25.94 -5.26 16.68
C LYS A 335 27.38 -5.34 17.16
N THR A 336 27.56 -5.35 18.48
CA THR A 336 28.88 -5.44 19.13
C THR A 336 29.46 -6.85 19.19
N ARG A 337 28.63 -7.87 18.92
CA ARG A 337 29.04 -9.27 18.82
C ARG A 337 28.95 -9.74 17.37
N TYR A 338 30.10 -9.82 16.72
CA TYR A 338 30.25 -10.32 15.36
C TYR A 338 31.30 -11.42 15.32
N ILE A 339 31.10 -12.37 14.43
CA ILE A 339 32.08 -13.45 14.21
C ILE A 339 33.20 -12.88 13.34
N SER A 340 34.42 -12.89 13.87
CA SER A 340 35.62 -12.48 13.15
C SER A 340 36.53 -13.68 12.92
N VAL A 341 36.95 -13.89 11.68
CA VAL A 341 37.80 -15.01 11.26
C VAL A 341 39.06 -14.47 10.59
N SER A 342 40.18 -15.19 10.73
CA SER A 342 41.45 -14.82 10.09
C SER A 342 41.47 -15.25 8.63
N LEU A 343 42.21 -14.53 7.77
CA LEU A 343 42.36 -14.86 6.35
C LEU A 343 42.86 -16.29 6.08
N LYS A 344 43.56 -16.90 7.05
CA LYS A 344 44.13 -18.24 6.94
C LYS A 344 43.19 -19.36 7.38
N THR A 345 42.03 -19.04 7.93
CA THR A 345 41.07 -20.04 8.42
C THR A 345 40.39 -20.72 7.22
N PRO A 346 40.27 -22.06 7.22
CA PRO A 346 39.59 -22.77 6.16
C PRO A 346 38.10 -22.39 6.08
N VAL A 347 37.57 -22.32 4.86
CA VAL A 347 36.19 -21.88 4.59
C VAL A 347 35.14 -22.76 5.30
N VAL A 348 35.42 -24.05 5.47
CA VAL A 348 34.53 -24.99 6.19
C VAL A 348 34.41 -24.61 7.67
N GLU A 349 35.51 -24.17 8.28
CA GLU A 349 35.52 -23.72 9.67
C GLU A 349 34.80 -22.38 9.82
N ALA A 350 34.99 -21.45 8.88
CA ALA A 350 34.22 -20.21 8.83
C ALA A 350 32.70 -20.46 8.68
N LEU A 351 32.31 -21.45 7.86
CA LEU A 351 30.90 -21.83 7.67
C LEU A 351 30.32 -22.49 8.92
N ASN A 352 31.09 -23.36 9.59
CA ASN A 352 30.67 -23.95 10.86
C ASN A 352 30.46 -22.87 11.92
N LEU A 353 31.33 -21.86 12.00
CA LEU A 353 31.13 -20.73 12.90
C LEU A 353 29.87 -19.94 12.57
N MET A 354 29.58 -19.69 11.29
CA MET A 354 28.31 -19.07 10.84
C MET A 354 27.09 -19.87 11.30
N LEU A 355 27.14 -21.21 11.19
CA LEU A 355 26.04 -22.10 11.55
C LEU A 355 25.82 -22.18 13.07
N VAL A 356 26.90 -22.29 13.84
CA VAL A 356 26.85 -22.37 15.32
C VAL A 356 26.27 -21.10 15.92
N GLU A 357 26.72 -19.94 15.44
CA GLU A 357 26.30 -18.63 15.95
C GLU A 357 25.06 -18.07 15.23
N LYS A 358 24.51 -18.82 14.27
CA LYS A 358 23.34 -18.45 13.44
C LYS A 358 23.47 -17.07 12.78
N GLN A 359 24.66 -16.71 12.28
CA GLN A 359 24.88 -15.44 11.57
C GLN A 359 25.10 -15.68 10.07
N PRO A 360 24.47 -14.87 9.18
CA PRO A 360 24.56 -15.07 7.73
C PRO A 360 25.85 -14.52 7.10
N PHE A 361 26.75 -13.95 7.90
CA PHE A 361 28.01 -13.37 7.45
C PHE A 361 29.10 -13.50 8.51
N VAL A 362 30.35 -13.43 8.07
CA VAL A 362 31.56 -13.39 8.91
C VAL A 362 32.44 -12.24 8.46
N MET A 363 33.01 -11.54 9.43
CA MET A 363 34.01 -10.51 9.20
C MET A 363 35.40 -11.14 9.09
N ILE A 364 36.16 -10.79 8.06
CA ILE A 364 37.54 -11.22 7.89
C ILE A 364 38.44 -10.15 8.51
N THR A 365 39.19 -10.50 9.56
CA THR A 365 40.04 -9.58 10.31
C THR A 365 41.51 -10.01 10.31
N GLU A 366 42.42 -9.03 10.27
CA GLU A 366 43.86 -9.26 10.40
C GLU A 366 44.31 -9.30 11.87
N ARG A 367 45.58 -9.69 12.13
CA ARG A 367 46.17 -9.72 13.48
C ARG A 367 46.12 -8.38 14.22
N ASN A 368 46.05 -7.26 13.50
CA ASN A 368 45.94 -5.92 14.07
C ASN A 368 44.48 -5.47 14.31
N LYS A 369 43.51 -6.40 14.25
CA LYS A 369 42.05 -6.12 14.32
C LYS A 369 41.52 -5.20 13.22
N SER A 370 42.30 -4.99 12.15
CA SER A 370 41.83 -4.31 10.94
C SER A 370 40.86 -5.21 10.17
N LEU A 371 39.74 -4.63 9.73
CA LEU A 371 38.78 -5.31 8.88
C LEU A 371 39.31 -5.38 7.44
N LEU A 372 39.43 -6.59 6.89
CA LEU A 372 39.84 -6.84 5.50
C LEU A 372 38.65 -7.00 4.57
N GLY A 373 37.57 -7.61 5.05
CA GLY A 373 36.41 -7.88 4.21
C GLY A 373 35.28 -8.60 4.94
N LEU A 374 34.21 -8.86 4.19
CA LEU A 374 33.02 -9.57 4.64
C LEU A 374 32.86 -10.81 3.77
N LEU A 375 32.57 -11.96 4.38
CA LEU A 375 32.20 -13.17 3.68
C LEU A 375 30.75 -13.51 4.01
N THR A 376 29.87 -13.49 3.02
CA THR A 376 28.47 -13.89 3.19
C THR A 376 28.22 -15.32 2.73
N VAL A 377 27.14 -15.94 3.21
CA VAL A 377 26.71 -17.26 2.74
C VAL A 377 26.43 -17.26 1.22
N LYS A 378 25.98 -16.13 0.65
CA LYS A 378 25.76 -15.99 -0.79
C LYS A 378 27.06 -16.04 -1.59
N ASP A 379 28.09 -15.32 -1.16
CA ASP A 379 29.41 -15.32 -1.82
C ASP A 379 30.00 -16.73 -1.89
N PHE A 380 29.79 -17.53 -0.84
CA PHE A 380 30.20 -18.93 -0.81
C PHE A 380 29.41 -19.79 -1.81
N GLN A 381 28.09 -19.63 -1.87
CA GLN A 381 27.24 -20.37 -2.82
C GLN A 381 27.65 -20.07 -4.26
N ASP A 382 27.94 -18.81 -4.59
CA ASP A 382 28.34 -18.41 -5.92
C ASP A 382 29.75 -18.89 -6.27
N PHE A 383 30.68 -18.89 -5.30
CA PHE A 383 31.98 -19.53 -5.47
C PHE A 383 31.85 -21.04 -5.75
N CYS A 384 31.00 -21.76 -5.02
CA CYS A 384 30.76 -23.18 -5.26
C CYS A 384 30.12 -23.47 -6.62
N LYS A 385 29.20 -22.63 -7.10
CA LYS A 385 28.64 -22.74 -8.46
C LYS A 385 29.72 -22.55 -9.53
N ASN A 386 30.58 -21.54 -9.35
CA ASN A 386 31.67 -21.26 -10.29
C ASN A 386 32.70 -22.39 -10.33
N VAL A 387 33.11 -22.94 -9.18
CA VAL A 387 34.06 -24.07 -9.14
C VAL A 387 33.49 -25.36 -9.74
N LYS A 388 32.18 -25.62 -9.57
CA LYS A 388 31.50 -26.74 -10.24
C LYS A 388 31.46 -26.57 -11.76
N SER A 389 31.26 -25.34 -12.24
CA SER A 389 31.34 -25.00 -13.67
C SER A 389 32.75 -25.25 -14.24
N THR A 390 33.81 -24.89 -13.52
CA THR A 390 35.18 -25.08 -13.99
C THR A 390 35.64 -26.54 -13.99
N ARG A 391 35.16 -27.37 -13.03
CA ARG A 391 35.47 -28.82 -12.99
C ARG A 391 34.75 -29.65 -14.03
N MET A 392 33.75 -29.12 -14.74
CA MET A 392 33.05 -29.82 -15.83
C MET A 392 33.65 -29.58 -17.23
N GLN A 393 34.81 -28.93 -17.36
CA GLN A 393 35.62 -29.02 -18.59
C GLN A 393 36.71 -30.09 -18.39
N PRO A 394 36.59 -31.30 -18.98
CA PRO A 394 37.68 -32.27 -18.98
C PRO A 394 38.78 -31.79 -19.91
N GLU A 395 40.03 -31.97 -19.47
CA GLU A 395 41.24 -31.84 -20.28
C GLU A 395 41.13 -32.59 -21.61
N VAL A 396 41.01 -31.86 -22.72
CA VAL A 396 41.35 -32.41 -24.04
C VAL A 396 42.81 -32.07 -24.31
N ARG A 397 43.70 -33.01 -23.98
CA ARG A 397 45.10 -32.96 -24.43
C ARG A 397 45.56 -34.34 -24.92
N ILE A 398 45.35 -34.55 -26.23
CA ILE A 398 46.29 -35.13 -27.21
C ILE A 398 47.24 -36.23 -26.69
N THR A 399 47.03 -37.48 -27.12
CA THR A 399 48.13 -38.43 -27.43
C THR A 399 47.66 -39.52 -28.41
N THR A 400 47.99 -39.33 -29.70
CA THR A 400 48.56 -40.30 -30.66
C THR A 400 48.14 -41.79 -30.73
N ILE A 401 47.76 -42.19 -31.97
CA ILE A 401 48.37 -43.28 -32.80
C ILE A 401 47.89 -44.75 -32.69
N PHE A 402 47.70 -45.35 -33.90
CA PHE A 402 47.49 -46.77 -34.30
C PHE A 402 46.21 -47.44 -33.74
N HIS A 403 45.36 -48.13 -34.51
CA HIS A 403 45.52 -48.87 -35.76
C HIS A 403 44.14 -49.15 -36.40
#